data_AF-A0A1M4T422-F1
#
_entry.id   AF-A0A1M4T422-F1
#
_cell.length_a   1.000
_cell.length_b   1.000
_cell.length_c   1.000
_cell.angle_alpha   90.00
_cell.angle_beta   90.00
_cell.angle_gamma   90.00
#
_symmetry.space_group_name_H-M   'P 1'
#
loop_
_entity.id
_entity.type
_entity.pdbx_description
1 polymer ?
#
loop_
_entity_poly.entity_id
_entity_poly.type
_entity_poly.pdbx_seq_one_letter_code
_entity_poly.pdbx_strand_id
1 'polypeptide(L)'
;MQVELLKIIQSIHSPIFDVLFVCITYLGSEFFYFAFITYFYWHVNKRFGLKLGLVFLASVYLNTIFKELTAIKRPIGYPGIRSLAVSTAGGYSFPSGHAQHATAFWGIIACYYKSRKWDIIAIALIAAVSFSRLYLGVHWPLDVVGGIAIGLALVYVSLKAERFYYRLSIKKSFNIVCKMMISIVVPVLLLLIFRHHDILIAMGTMSGMLFGYFVEAEYIGYEAGNMQVHTKIITYLLGISGLFIIYIGLSIMPFKTPFFTYMKYFILGVYITLFVPYVYKRITG
;
A
#
# COMPACT_ATOMS: atom_id res chain seq x y z
N MET A 1 16.65 18.58 20.98
CA MET A 1 16.13 17.20 21.05
C MET A 1 16.07 16.46 19.70
N GLN A 2 15.11 16.68 18.79
CA GLN A 2 15.00 15.86 17.55
C GLN A 2 16.22 15.98 16.62
N VAL A 3 16.80 17.18 16.51
CA VAL A 3 18.02 17.43 15.73
C VAL A 3 19.22 16.67 16.30
N GLU A 4 19.42 16.71 17.63
CA GLU A 4 20.53 16.00 18.28
C GLU A 4 20.40 14.50 18.10
N LEU A 5 19.18 13.96 18.24
CA LEU A 5 18.93 12.54 18.02
C LEU A 5 19.27 12.13 16.57
N LEU A 6 18.88 12.93 15.57
CA LEU A 6 19.28 12.66 14.19
C LEU A 6 20.79 12.75 14.00
N LYS A 7 21.46 13.73 14.60
CA LYS A 7 22.93 13.84 14.55
C LYS A 7 23.63 12.62 15.17
N ILE A 8 23.12 12.11 16.29
CA ILE A 8 23.61 10.88 16.93
C ILE A 8 23.38 9.68 16.01
N ILE A 9 22.19 9.54 15.44
CA ILE A 9 21.91 8.44 14.48
C ILE A 9 22.84 8.53 13.28
N GLN A 10 23.11 9.74 12.78
CA GLN A 10 23.97 9.96 11.64
C GLN A 10 25.46 9.86 11.97
N SER A 11 25.87 9.84 13.25
CA SER A 11 27.30 9.72 13.60
C SER A 11 27.89 8.36 13.21
N ILE A 12 27.05 7.35 13.00
CA ILE A 12 27.47 6.02 12.54
C ILE A 12 27.70 5.96 11.03
N HIS A 13 27.58 7.08 10.32
CA HIS A 13 27.55 7.06 8.86
C HIS A 13 28.83 6.49 8.23
N SER A 14 28.66 5.71 7.16
CA SER A 14 29.75 5.22 6.33
C SER A 14 29.25 4.97 4.90
N PRO A 15 30.12 4.93 3.88
CA PRO A 15 29.68 4.63 2.51
C PRO A 15 28.91 3.31 2.39
N ILE A 16 29.31 2.29 3.17
CA ILE A 16 28.63 0.98 3.20
C ILE A 16 27.23 1.11 3.80
N PHE A 17 27.10 1.80 4.93
CA PHE A 17 25.80 2.01 5.56
C PHE A 17 24.89 2.94 4.77
N ASP A 18 25.44 3.92 4.07
CA ASP A 18 24.67 4.78 3.17
C ASP A 18 23.99 3.93 2.07
N VAL A 19 24.74 3.05 1.39
CA VAL A 19 24.18 2.13 0.39
C VAL A 19 23.15 1.18 1.02
N LEU A 20 23.48 0.59 2.18
CA LEU A 20 22.59 -0.34 2.88
C LEU A 20 21.24 0.31 3.21
N PHE A 21 21.24 1.50 3.83
CA PHE A 21 20.00 2.17 4.22
C PHE A 21 19.22 2.74 3.04
N VAL A 22 19.90 3.11 1.95
CA VAL A 22 19.23 3.40 0.67
C VAL A 22 18.49 2.16 0.16
N CYS A 23 19.14 0.99 0.14
CA CYS A 23 18.48 -0.26 -0.26
C CYS A 23 17.31 -0.62 0.66
N ILE A 24 17.49 -0.54 1.98
CA ILE A 24 16.45 -0.82 2.96
C ILE A 24 15.25 0.10 2.77
N THR A 25 15.46 1.40 2.47
CA THR A 25 14.32 2.30 2.31
C THR A 25 13.44 1.96 1.11
N TYR A 26 13.97 1.30 0.06
CA TYR A 26 13.15 0.84 -1.06
C TYR A 26 12.17 -0.29 -0.68
N LEU A 27 12.45 -1.05 0.39
CA LEU A 27 11.49 -1.99 0.98
C LEU A 27 10.28 -1.28 1.62
N GLY A 28 10.40 0.03 1.86
CA GLY A 28 9.32 0.90 2.32
C GLY A 28 8.55 1.61 1.20
N SER A 29 8.87 1.32 -0.07
CA SER A 29 8.25 1.97 -1.22
C SER A 29 6.86 1.39 -1.55
N GLU A 30 5.99 2.21 -2.12
CA GLU A 30 4.68 1.76 -2.58
C GLU A 30 4.79 0.64 -3.61
N PHE A 31 5.76 0.74 -4.54
CA PHE A 31 6.01 -0.29 -5.54
C PHE A 31 6.29 -1.65 -4.90
N PHE A 32 7.13 -1.68 -3.87
CA PHE A 32 7.41 -2.90 -3.11
C PHE A 32 6.13 -3.50 -2.54
N TYR A 33 5.32 -2.71 -1.83
CA TYR A 33 4.09 -3.23 -1.23
C TYR A 33 3.05 -3.66 -2.26
N PHE A 34 2.87 -2.92 -3.35
CA PHE A 34 1.93 -3.30 -4.42
C PHE A 34 2.32 -4.63 -5.07
N ALA A 35 3.61 -4.89 -5.31
CA ALA A 35 4.08 -6.18 -5.83
C ALA A 35 3.71 -7.34 -4.89
N PHE A 36 3.88 -7.18 -3.58
CA PHE A 36 3.47 -8.22 -2.64
C PHE A 36 1.95 -8.34 -2.55
N ILE A 37 1.19 -7.23 -2.54
CA ILE A 37 -0.28 -7.25 -2.50
C ILE A 37 -0.84 -8.06 -3.68
N THR A 38 -0.35 -7.82 -4.90
CA THR A 38 -0.81 -8.56 -6.09
C THR A 38 -0.39 -10.03 -6.02
N TYR A 39 0.81 -10.34 -5.56
CA TYR A 39 1.25 -11.73 -5.34
C TYR A 39 0.33 -12.47 -4.36
N PHE A 40 0.05 -11.87 -3.20
CA PHE A 40 -0.86 -12.46 -2.22
C PHE A 40 -2.26 -12.64 -2.78
N TYR A 41 -2.77 -11.65 -3.51
CA TYR A 41 -4.11 -11.69 -4.10
C TYR A 41 -4.24 -12.79 -5.16
N TRP A 42 -3.26 -12.91 -6.06
CA TRP A 42 -3.31 -13.87 -7.16
C TRP A 42 -2.93 -15.29 -6.75
N HIS A 43 -1.94 -15.49 -5.87
CA HIS A 43 -1.28 -16.79 -5.72
C HIS A 43 -1.32 -17.40 -4.32
N VAL A 44 -1.76 -16.65 -3.31
CA VAL A 44 -1.79 -17.12 -1.91
C VAL A 44 -3.23 -17.21 -1.41
N ASN A 45 -3.92 -16.07 -1.29
CA ASN A 45 -5.30 -16.01 -0.83
C ASN A 45 -5.90 -14.66 -1.25
N LYS A 46 -6.87 -14.69 -2.17
CA LYS A 46 -7.47 -13.47 -2.73
C LYS A 46 -8.12 -12.56 -1.68
N ARG A 47 -8.77 -13.13 -0.67
CA ARG A 47 -9.43 -12.34 0.40
C ARG A 47 -8.38 -11.64 1.26
N PHE A 48 -7.31 -12.35 1.58
CA PHE A 48 -6.21 -11.78 2.35
C PHE A 48 -5.44 -10.72 1.55
N GLY A 49 -5.13 -10.98 0.27
CA GLY A 49 -4.51 -10.00 -0.62
C GLY A 49 -5.36 -8.74 -0.77
N LEU A 50 -6.69 -8.88 -0.88
CA LEU A 50 -7.61 -7.73 -0.90
C LEU A 50 -7.52 -6.95 0.41
N LYS A 51 -7.57 -7.62 1.57
CA LYS A 51 -7.43 -6.98 2.88
C LYS A 51 -6.12 -6.19 2.99
N LEU A 52 -5.00 -6.78 2.56
CA LEU A 52 -3.70 -6.10 2.52
C LEU A 52 -3.78 -4.82 1.66
N GLY A 53 -4.34 -4.92 0.45
CA GLY A 53 -4.53 -3.78 -0.44
C GLY A 53 -5.39 -2.68 0.17
N LEU A 54 -6.55 -3.02 0.75
CA LEU A 54 -7.46 -2.04 1.34
C LEU A 54 -6.86 -1.33 2.55
N VAL A 55 -6.19 -2.06 3.44
CA VAL A 55 -5.50 -1.48 4.61
C VAL A 55 -4.35 -0.58 4.16
N PHE A 56 -3.59 -0.99 3.14
CA PHE A 56 -2.52 -0.19 2.57
C PHE A 56 -3.05 1.12 1.98
N LEU A 57 -4.11 1.07 1.17
CA LEU A 57 -4.72 2.25 0.56
C LEU A 57 -5.38 3.19 1.60
N ALA A 58 -5.97 2.63 2.66
CA ALA A 58 -6.45 3.41 3.80
C ALA A 58 -5.29 4.09 4.55
N SER A 59 -4.13 3.43 4.62
CA SER A 59 -2.91 4.01 5.17
C SER A 59 -2.43 5.20 4.34
N VAL A 60 -2.38 5.07 3.02
CA VAL A 60 -2.06 6.20 2.11
C VAL A 60 -3.01 7.37 2.34
N TYR A 61 -4.32 7.11 2.38
CA TYR A 61 -5.34 8.14 2.61
C TYR A 61 -5.12 8.92 3.92
N LEU A 62 -4.97 8.22 5.05
CA LEU A 62 -4.72 8.87 6.34
C LEU A 62 -3.36 9.58 6.37
N ASN A 63 -2.33 8.98 5.77
CA ASN A 63 -1.00 9.58 5.73
C ASN A 63 -1.03 10.94 5.01
N THR A 64 -1.69 11.01 3.86
CA THR A 64 -1.87 12.25 3.11
C THR A 64 -2.64 13.29 3.90
N ILE A 65 -3.75 12.92 4.55
CA ILE A 65 -4.52 13.86 5.38
C ILE A 65 -3.66 14.45 6.49
N PHE A 66 -2.99 13.62 7.29
CA PHE A 66 -2.17 14.12 8.40
C PHE A 66 -0.97 14.94 7.91
N LYS A 67 -0.40 14.63 6.75
CA LYS A 67 0.65 15.44 6.12
C LYS A 67 0.18 16.85 5.83
N GLU A 68 -0.95 16.98 5.15
CA GLU A 68 -1.49 18.28 4.78
C GLU A 68 -2.01 19.07 5.98
N LEU A 69 -2.60 18.40 6.98
CA LEU A 69 -3.09 19.06 8.20
C LEU A 69 -1.96 19.58 9.09
N THR A 70 -0.85 18.83 9.19
CA THR A 70 0.26 19.22 10.09
C THR A 70 1.27 20.12 9.41
N ALA A 71 1.42 20.01 8.08
CA ALA A 71 2.34 20.81 7.26
C ALA A 71 3.78 20.88 7.78
N ILE A 72 4.23 19.86 8.53
CA ILE A 72 5.54 19.87 9.19
C ILE A 72 6.64 19.77 8.12
N LYS A 73 7.57 20.72 8.12
CA LYS A 73 8.74 20.70 7.23
C LYS A 73 9.69 19.56 7.57
N ARG A 74 10.28 18.95 6.54
CA ARG A 74 11.28 17.88 6.66
C ARG A 74 12.61 18.41 7.19
N PRO A 75 13.49 17.55 7.73
CA PRO A 75 14.86 17.92 8.10
C PRO A 75 15.79 18.18 6.89
N ILE A 76 15.28 18.11 5.66
CA ILE A 76 16.08 18.26 4.44
C ILE A 76 16.64 19.69 4.35
N GLY A 77 17.96 19.81 4.23
CA GLY A 77 18.66 21.10 4.22
C GLY A 77 18.85 21.73 5.60
N TYR A 78 18.48 21.05 6.68
CA TYR A 78 18.70 21.54 8.03
C TYR A 78 20.21 21.51 8.39
N PRO A 79 20.78 22.57 8.99
CA PRO A 79 22.21 22.64 9.31
C PRO A 79 22.72 21.45 10.13
N GLY A 80 23.69 20.73 9.57
CA GLY A 80 24.31 19.57 10.20
C GLY A 80 23.51 18.26 10.11
N ILE A 81 22.49 18.19 9.25
CA ILE A 81 21.80 16.94 8.90
C ILE A 81 22.14 16.56 7.46
N ARG A 82 22.60 15.32 7.26
CA ARG A 82 22.83 14.75 5.92
C ARG A 82 21.51 14.23 5.37
N SER A 83 21.14 14.60 4.15
CA SER A 83 19.93 14.06 3.50
C SER A 83 20.28 13.24 2.27
N LEU A 84 19.88 11.97 2.28
CA LEU A 84 20.08 11.02 1.19
C LEU A 84 18.73 10.47 0.72
N ALA A 85 18.68 9.93 -0.51
CA ALA A 85 17.46 9.40 -1.11
C ALA A 85 16.25 10.36 -1.05
N VAL A 86 16.50 11.67 -1.23
CA VAL A 86 15.47 12.73 -1.13
C VAL A 86 14.31 12.50 -2.10
N SER A 87 14.54 11.86 -3.25
CA SER A 87 13.50 11.45 -4.20
C SER A 87 12.43 10.53 -3.60
N THR A 88 12.73 9.84 -2.50
CA THR A 88 11.78 8.98 -1.78
C THR A 88 10.96 9.74 -0.72
N ALA A 89 11.16 11.06 -0.59
CA ALA A 89 10.64 11.88 0.49
C ALA A 89 9.79 13.07 -0.04
N GLY A 90 8.67 12.76 -0.71
CA GLY A 90 7.71 13.77 -1.20
C GLY A 90 6.82 14.37 -0.10
N GLY A 91 6.32 15.60 -0.33
CA GLY A 91 5.38 16.30 0.55
C GLY A 91 5.93 16.62 1.95
N TYR A 92 5.02 16.86 2.90
CA TYR A 92 5.36 17.18 4.30
C TYR A 92 5.97 16.00 5.06
N SER A 93 6.55 16.27 6.23
CA SER A 93 7.31 15.30 7.02
C SER A 93 6.42 14.36 7.82
N PHE A 94 5.51 14.90 8.63
CA PHE A 94 4.70 14.11 9.55
C PHE A 94 3.40 13.62 8.93
N PRO A 95 2.97 12.38 9.16
CA PRO A 95 3.75 11.26 9.68
C PRO A 95 4.60 10.63 8.57
N SER A 96 5.57 9.80 8.95
CA SER A 96 6.40 9.08 7.98
C SER A 96 5.59 8.02 7.25
N GLY A 97 5.39 8.22 5.94
CA GLY A 97 4.66 7.27 5.09
C GLY A 97 5.32 5.90 5.05
N HIS A 98 6.65 5.83 4.91
CA HIS A 98 7.37 4.54 4.91
C HIS A 98 7.16 3.77 6.22
N ALA A 99 7.29 4.44 7.38
CA ALA A 99 7.05 3.79 8.68
C ALA A 99 5.59 3.35 8.84
N GLN A 100 4.64 4.19 8.44
CA GLN A 100 3.21 3.90 8.53
C GLN A 100 2.77 2.76 7.61
N HIS A 101 3.18 2.79 6.34
CA HIS A 101 2.91 1.78 5.34
C HIS A 101 3.55 0.43 5.72
N ALA A 102 4.81 0.44 6.16
CA ALA A 102 5.49 -0.76 6.65
C ALA A 102 4.74 -1.39 7.82
N THR A 103 4.33 -0.57 8.79
CA THR A 103 3.61 -1.03 9.98
C THR A 103 2.24 -1.60 9.61
N ALA A 104 1.49 -0.91 8.76
CA ALA A 104 0.19 -1.38 8.28
C ALA A 104 0.32 -2.71 7.51
N PHE A 105 1.27 -2.82 6.60
CA PHE A 105 1.44 -4.00 5.76
C PHE A 105 1.97 -5.21 6.55
N TRP A 106 3.12 -5.07 7.20
CA TRP A 106 3.76 -6.16 7.94
C TRP A 106 3.00 -6.55 9.19
N GLY A 107 2.33 -5.60 9.86
CA GLY A 107 1.46 -5.89 11.00
C GLY A 107 0.26 -6.77 10.63
N ILE A 108 -0.35 -6.54 9.46
CA ILE A 108 -1.43 -7.41 8.95
C ILE A 108 -0.89 -8.81 8.62
N ILE A 109 0.28 -8.92 8.02
CA ILE A 109 0.93 -10.22 7.73
C ILE A 109 1.18 -11.00 9.02
N ALA A 110 1.75 -10.36 10.05
CA ALA A 110 1.98 -10.99 11.35
C ALA A 110 0.67 -11.51 11.97
N CYS A 111 -0.37 -10.67 12.01
CA CYS A 111 -1.68 -11.05 12.54
C CYS A 111 -2.41 -12.13 11.72
N TYR A 112 -2.12 -12.25 10.43
CA TYR A 112 -2.70 -13.29 9.57
C TYR A 112 -2.08 -14.66 9.83
N TYR A 113 -0.75 -14.74 9.87
CA TYR A 113 -0.05 -16.01 10.06
C TYR A 113 0.02 -16.46 11.52
N LYS A 114 -0.08 -15.53 12.48
CA LYS A 114 -0.12 -15.80 13.93
C LYS A 114 1.01 -16.73 14.40
N SER A 115 2.22 -16.47 13.94
CA SER A 115 3.39 -17.27 14.34
C SER A 115 4.57 -16.37 14.70
N ARG A 116 5.34 -16.81 15.70
CA ARG A 116 6.52 -16.09 16.20
C ARG A 116 7.49 -15.72 15.09
N LYS A 117 7.63 -16.57 14.07
CA LYS A 117 8.47 -16.32 12.89
C LYS A 117 8.01 -15.04 12.17
N TRP A 118 6.71 -14.92 11.89
CA TRP A 118 6.17 -13.76 11.16
C TRP A 118 6.11 -12.50 12.01
N ASP A 119 5.93 -12.62 13.33
CA ASP A 119 6.03 -11.49 14.26
C ASP A 119 7.45 -10.90 14.25
N ILE A 120 8.48 -11.76 14.32
CA ILE A 120 9.88 -11.33 14.26
C ILE A 120 10.19 -10.66 12.91
N ILE A 121 9.76 -11.25 11.80
CA ILE A 121 9.96 -10.67 10.46
C ILE A 121 9.30 -9.29 10.36
N ALA A 122 8.06 -9.16 10.83
CA ALA A 122 7.34 -7.90 10.79
C ALA A 122 8.03 -6.82 11.63
N ILE A 123 8.40 -7.13 12.87
CA ILE A 123 9.12 -6.20 13.76
C ILE A 123 10.44 -5.76 13.12
N ALA A 124 11.22 -6.72 12.59
CA ALA A 124 12.51 -6.44 11.97
C ALA A 124 12.38 -5.51 10.76
N LEU A 125 11.40 -5.77 9.87
CA LEU A 125 11.20 -4.95 8.66
C LEU A 125 10.62 -3.57 8.97
N ILE A 126 9.69 -3.47 9.92
CA ILE A 126 9.17 -2.19 10.40
C ILE A 126 10.31 -1.36 11.00
N ALA A 127 11.12 -1.95 11.87
CA ALA A 127 12.25 -1.28 12.50
C ALA A 127 13.31 -0.84 11.46
N ALA A 128 13.70 -1.73 10.53
CA ALA A 128 14.69 -1.43 9.51
C ALA A 128 14.24 -0.29 8.58
N VAL A 129 13.01 -0.35 8.06
CA VAL A 129 12.46 0.71 7.20
C VAL A 129 12.30 2.02 7.98
N SER A 130 11.83 1.97 9.22
CA SER A 130 11.66 3.16 10.06
C SER A 130 12.99 3.84 10.38
N PHE A 131 13.99 3.03 10.76
CA PHE A 131 15.33 3.52 11.08
C PHE A 131 16.02 4.11 9.85
N SER A 132 15.86 3.51 8.66
CA SER A 132 16.46 4.05 7.43
C SER A 132 15.99 5.49 7.16
N ARG A 133 14.75 5.86 7.50
CA ARG A 133 14.24 7.23 7.31
C ARG A 133 14.94 8.27 8.19
N LEU A 134 15.33 7.86 9.40
CA LEU A 134 16.08 8.69 10.33
C LEU A 134 17.55 8.79 9.90
N TYR A 135 18.16 7.65 9.57
CA TYR A 135 19.54 7.59 9.07
C TYR A 135 19.72 8.46 7.83
N LEU A 136 18.82 8.35 6.85
CA LEU A 136 18.85 9.12 5.60
C LEU A 136 18.48 10.60 5.78
N GLY A 137 18.11 11.04 6.99
CA GLY A 137 17.85 12.44 7.31
C GLY A 137 16.71 13.06 6.50
N VAL A 138 15.65 12.30 6.28
CA VAL A 138 14.45 12.72 5.51
C VAL A 138 13.20 12.82 6.37
N HIS A 139 13.25 12.36 7.62
CA HIS A 139 12.17 12.44 8.61
C HIS A 139 12.72 12.74 10.00
N TRP A 140 11.88 13.38 10.80
CA TRP A 140 12.10 13.54 12.23
C TRP A 140 11.72 12.26 13.00
N PRO A 141 12.33 12.01 14.17
CA PRO A 141 11.97 10.89 15.05
C PRO A 141 10.47 10.80 15.37
N LEU A 142 9.81 11.92 15.63
CA LEU A 142 8.37 11.94 15.90
C LEU A 142 7.52 11.58 14.67
N ASP A 143 8.00 11.84 13.45
CA ASP A 143 7.30 11.40 12.23
C ASP A 143 7.24 9.88 12.14
N VAL A 144 8.33 9.21 12.54
CA VAL A 144 8.45 7.76 12.53
C VAL A 144 7.56 7.15 13.62
N VAL A 145 7.61 7.69 14.84
CA VAL A 145 6.73 7.24 15.94
C VAL A 145 5.26 7.43 15.57
N GLY A 146 4.89 8.59 15.04
CA GLY A 146 3.52 8.87 14.58
C GLY A 146 3.09 7.93 13.44
N GLY A 147 3.97 7.66 12.49
CA GLY A 147 3.72 6.70 11.41
C GLY A 147 3.45 5.29 11.94
N ILE A 148 4.29 4.79 12.86
CA ILE A 148 4.09 3.48 13.48
C ILE A 148 2.77 3.44 14.26
N ALA A 149 2.47 4.48 15.06
CA ALA A 149 1.24 4.54 15.85
C ALA A 149 -0.02 4.49 14.97
N ILE A 150 -0.06 5.28 13.89
CA ILE A 150 -1.18 5.27 12.93
C ILE A 150 -1.27 3.93 12.21
N GLY A 151 -0.14 3.34 11.82
CA GLY A 151 -0.10 2.02 11.19
C GLY A 151 -0.67 0.93 12.11
N LEU A 152 -0.29 0.91 13.39
CA LEU A 152 -0.84 -0.02 14.38
C LEU A 152 -2.34 0.19 14.62
N ALA A 153 -2.80 1.46 14.65
CA ALA A 153 -4.22 1.77 14.77
C ALA A 153 -5.00 1.22 13.57
N LEU A 154 -4.48 1.34 12.35
CA LEU A 154 -5.08 0.75 11.15
C LEU A 154 -5.12 -0.78 11.21
N VAL A 155 -4.05 -1.42 11.67
CA VAL A 155 -4.03 -2.88 11.90
C VAL A 155 -5.16 -3.25 12.86
N TYR A 156 -5.23 -2.62 14.03
CA TYR A 156 -6.26 -2.87 15.03
C TYR A 156 -7.68 -2.69 14.49
N VAL A 157 -7.96 -1.56 13.84
CA VAL A 157 -9.27 -1.25 13.24
C VAL A 157 -9.63 -2.31 12.20
N SER A 158 -8.69 -2.71 11.34
CA SER A 158 -8.96 -3.71 10.30
C SER A 158 -9.32 -5.09 10.88
N LEU A 159 -8.72 -5.48 12.02
CA LEU A 159 -9.03 -6.74 12.70
C LEU A 159 -10.42 -6.71 13.33
N LYS A 160 -10.84 -5.57 13.88
CA LYS A 160 -12.21 -5.39 14.40
C LYS A 160 -13.24 -5.32 13.27
N ALA A 161 -12.89 -4.67 12.18
CA ALA A 161 -13.73 -4.56 10.99
C ALA A 161 -13.82 -5.87 10.19
N GLU A 162 -13.00 -6.88 10.47
CA GLU A 162 -12.98 -8.16 9.74
C GLU A 162 -14.36 -8.85 9.71
N ARG A 163 -15.10 -8.81 10.83
CA ARG A 163 -16.48 -9.34 10.89
C ARG A 163 -17.44 -8.52 10.01
N PHE A 164 -17.23 -7.22 9.88
CA PHE A 164 -18.04 -6.34 9.05
C PHE A 164 -17.76 -6.57 7.55
N TYR A 165 -16.48 -6.64 7.16
CA TYR A 165 -16.07 -6.98 5.79
C TYR A 165 -16.57 -8.36 5.36
N TYR A 166 -16.46 -9.36 6.24
CA TYR A 166 -16.97 -10.70 5.95
C TYR A 166 -18.48 -10.70 5.69
N ARG A 167 -19.25 -9.93 6.48
CA ARG A 167 -20.69 -9.76 6.26
C ARG A 167 -21.02 -9.06 4.95
N LEU A 168 -20.30 -7.99 4.58
CA LEU A 168 -20.50 -7.32 3.28
C LEU A 168 -20.14 -8.21 2.07
N SER A 169 -19.08 -9.02 2.19
CA SER A 169 -18.59 -9.90 1.12
C SER A 169 -19.53 -11.09 0.89
N ILE A 170 -19.97 -11.79 1.95
CA ILE A 170 -20.64 -13.11 1.84
C ILE A 170 -22.15 -13.05 2.03
N LYS A 171 -22.70 -12.05 2.73
CA LYS A 171 -24.14 -12.03 3.01
C LYS A 171 -24.89 -11.73 1.71
N LYS A 172 -25.60 -12.73 1.18
CA LYS A 172 -26.47 -12.65 -0.01
C LYS A 172 -27.53 -11.54 0.05
N SER A 173 -27.76 -10.95 1.23
CA SER A 173 -28.72 -9.85 1.41
C SER A 173 -28.37 -8.58 0.62
N PHE A 174 -27.10 -8.37 0.26
CA PHE A 174 -26.72 -7.29 -0.67
C PHE A 174 -26.60 -7.84 -2.08
N ASN A 175 -27.45 -7.35 -2.98
CA ASN A 175 -27.33 -7.60 -4.42
C ASN A 175 -25.98 -7.02 -4.94
N ILE A 176 -25.42 -7.64 -5.97
CA ILE A 176 -24.18 -7.23 -6.63
C ILE A 176 -24.17 -5.73 -7.00
N VAL A 177 -25.31 -5.18 -7.45
CA VAL A 177 -25.45 -3.75 -7.76
C VAL A 177 -25.14 -2.87 -6.54
N CYS A 178 -25.64 -3.22 -5.35
CA CYS A 178 -25.35 -2.46 -4.13
C CYS A 178 -23.85 -2.54 -3.77
N LYS A 179 -23.22 -3.70 -3.93
CA LYS A 179 -21.77 -3.87 -3.67
C LYS A 179 -20.94 -3.02 -4.63
N MET A 180 -21.30 -3.01 -5.91
CA MET A 180 -20.66 -2.16 -6.93
C MET A 180 -20.84 -0.67 -6.61
N MET A 181 -22.05 -0.24 -6.24
CA MET A 181 -22.29 1.15 -5.84
C MET A 181 -21.46 1.53 -4.61
N ILE A 182 -21.42 0.70 -3.57
CA ILE A 182 -20.61 0.97 -2.38
C ILE A 182 -19.11 1.08 -2.72
N SER A 183 -18.62 0.21 -3.61
CA SER A 183 -17.21 0.24 -4.05
C SER A 183 -16.79 1.55 -4.72
N ILE A 184 -17.73 2.31 -5.27
CA ILE A 184 -17.45 3.59 -5.95
C ILE A 184 -17.82 4.76 -5.04
N VAL A 185 -19.02 4.74 -4.46
CA VAL A 185 -19.55 5.85 -3.67
C VAL A 185 -18.70 6.12 -2.44
N VAL A 186 -18.27 5.09 -1.69
CA VAL A 186 -17.50 5.31 -0.45
C VAL A 186 -16.14 5.96 -0.74
N PRO A 187 -15.30 5.44 -1.67
CA PRO A 187 -14.04 6.11 -1.98
C PRO A 187 -14.22 7.49 -2.64
N VAL A 188 -15.27 7.70 -3.44
CA VAL A 188 -15.57 9.03 -4.00
C VAL A 188 -15.94 10.02 -2.89
N LEU A 189 -16.77 9.63 -1.92
CA LEU A 189 -17.09 10.49 -0.78
C LEU A 189 -15.84 10.84 0.04
N LEU A 190 -14.96 9.87 0.30
CA LEU A 190 -13.67 10.11 0.96
C LEU A 190 -12.78 11.09 0.18
N LEU A 191 -12.77 10.99 -1.15
CA LEU A 191 -12.08 11.92 -2.04
C LEU A 191 -12.69 13.33 -2.01
N LEU A 192 -14.02 13.44 -1.92
CA LEU A 192 -14.72 14.73 -1.84
C LEU A 192 -14.49 15.42 -0.49
N ILE A 193 -14.33 14.66 0.60
CA ILE A 193 -13.97 15.20 1.92
C ILE A 193 -12.57 15.81 1.89
N PHE A 194 -11.61 15.16 1.24
CA PHE A 194 -10.23 15.65 1.16
C PHE A 194 -9.61 15.38 -0.20
N ARG A 195 -9.51 16.43 -1.02
CA ARG A 195 -9.04 16.33 -2.39
C ARG A 195 -7.53 16.55 -2.48
N HIS A 196 -6.79 15.48 -2.74
CA HIS A 196 -5.34 15.49 -2.95
C HIS A 196 -4.94 14.53 -4.08
N HIS A 197 -3.79 14.75 -4.72
CA HIS A 197 -3.30 13.89 -5.81
C HIS A 197 -3.14 12.43 -5.36
N ASP A 198 -2.45 12.19 -4.25
CA ASP A 198 -2.25 10.84 -3.72
C ASP A 198 -3.56 10.16 -3.31
N ILE A 199 -4.54 10.94 -2.86
CA ILE A 199 -5.88 10.43 -2.51
C ILE A 199 -6.66 10.06 -3.77
N LEU A 200 -6.52 10.79 -4.89
CA LEU A 200 -7.08 10.38 -6.18
C LEU A 200 -6.53 9.02 -6.62
N ILE A 201 -5.22 8.82 -6.48
CA ILE A 201 -4.55 7.55 -6.77
C ILE A 201 -5.11 6.44 -5.87
N ALA A 202 -5.12 6.67 -4.56
CA ALA A 202 -5.53 5.66 -3.58
C ALA A 202 -7.01 5.27 -3.70
N MET A 203 -7.91 6.26 -3.81
CA MET A 203 -9.36 6.03 -3.91
C MET A 203 -9.76 5.47 -5.27
N GLY A 204 -9.09 5.87 -6.36
CA GLY A 204 -9.26 5.25 -7.67
C GLY A 204 -8.90 3.76 -7.62
N THR A 205 -7.70 3.45 -7.10
CA THR A 205 -7.23 2.06 -6.94
C THR A 205 -8.18 1.27 -6.04
N MET A 206 -8.59 1.81 -4.89
CA MET A 206 -9.50 1.15 -3.94
C MET A 206 -10.85 0.83 -4.60
N SER A 207 -11.40 1.77 -5.34
CA SER A 207 -12.68 1.58 -6.05
C SER A 207 -12.58 0.50 -7.09
N GLY A 208 -11.53 0.53 -7.92
CA GLY A 208 -11.30 -0.48 -8.94
C GLY A 208 -11.10 -1.87 -8.35
N MET A 209 -10.32 -1.98 -7.26
CA MET A 209 -10.09 -3.25 -6.57
C MET A 209 -11.36 -3.83 -5.97
N LEU A 210 -12.18 -3.02 -5.30
CA LEU A 210 -13.43 -3.47 -4.70
C LEU A 210 -14.46 -3.85 -5.77
N PHE A 211 -14.61 -3.01 -6.80
CA PHE A 211 -15.50 -3.26 -7.92
C PHE A 211 -15.13 -4.57 -8.62
N GLY A 212 -13.86 -4.71 -9.01
CA GLY A 212 -13.37 -5.90 -9.71
C GLY A 212 -13.49 -7.15 -8.86
N TYR A 213 -13.19 -7.08 -7.56
CA TYR A 213 -13.38 -8.19 -6.62
C TYR A 213 -14.84 -8.66 -6.53
N PHE A 214 -15.81 -7.73 -6.45
CA PHE A 214 -17.22 -8.11 -6.34
C PHE A 214 -17.74 -8.73 -7.63
N VAL A 215 -17.38 -8.19 -8.79
CA VAL A 215 -17.75 -8.76 -10.10
C VAL A 215 -17.08 -10.12 -10.30
N GLU A 216 -15.80 -10.25 -9.96
CA GLU A 216 -15.07 -11.52 -10.02
C GLU A 216 -15.71 -12.57 -9.14
N ALA A 217 -16.05 -12.23 -7.89
CA ALA A 217 -16.63 -13.18 -6.95
C ALA A 217 -18.01 -13.69 -7.40
N GLU A 218 -18.80 -12.88 -8.10
CA GLU A 218 -20.15 -13.24 -8.55
C GLU A 218 -20.13 -14.07 -9.84
N TYR A 219 -19.34 -13.66 -10.84
CA TYR A 219 -19.43 -14.21 -12.19
C TYR A 219 -18.28 -15.15 -12.56
N ILE A 220 -17.14 -15.03 -11.89
CA ILE A 220 -15.93 -15.77 -12.24
C ILE A 220 -15.66 -16.84 -11.19
N GLY A 221 -15.52 -16.49 -9.91
CA GLY A 221 -15.21 -17.46 -8.86
C GLY A 221 -13.83 -18.12 -9.05
N TYR A 222 -12.78 -17.30 -9.19
CA TYR A 222 -11.37 -17.72 -9.17
C TYR A 222 -10.92 -18.08 -7.75
N GLU A 223 -10.14 -19.14 -7.61
CA GLU A 223 -9.55 -19.57 -6.34
C GLU A 223 -8.02 -19.46 -6.40
N ALA A 224 -7.47 -18.52 -5.62
CA ALA A 224 -6.03 -18.37 -5.48
C ALA A 224 -5.45 -19.51 -4.64
N GLY A 225 -4.28 -20.03 -5.05
CA GLY A 225 -3.48 -20.97 -4.24
C GLY A 225 -3.16 -22.30 -4.92
N ASN A 226 -3.98 -22.73 -5.88
CA ASN A 226 -3.96 -24.10 -6.43
C ASN A 226 -2.92 -24.34 -7.55
N MET A 227 -2.01 -23.40 -7.79
CA MET A 227 -1.05 -23.46 -8.89
C MET A 227 0.30 -24.04 -8.44
N GLN A 228 0.95 -24.82 -9.31
CA GLN A 228 2.34 -25.24 -9.12
C GLN A 228 3.28 -24.01 -9.10
N VAL A 229 4.44 -24.14 -8.43
CA VAL A 229 5.38 -23.03 -8.22
C VAL A 229 5.83 -22.38 -9.54
N HIS A 230 6.18 -23.18 -10.55
CA HIS A 230 6.60 -22.65 -11.85
C HIS A 230 5.48 -21.86 -12.54
N THR A 231 4.24 -22.36 -12.47
CA THR A 231 3.07 -21.67 -13.00
C THR A 231 2.79 -20.36 -12.25
N LYS A 232 3.00 -20.31 -10.92
CA LYS A 232 2.90 -19.08 -10.13
C LYS A 232 3.90 -18.03 -10.61
N ILE A 233 5.15 -18.42 -10.86
CA ILE A 233 6.19 -17.51 -11.35
C ILE A 233 5.80 -16.94 -12.72
N ILE A 234 5.47 -17.79 -13.69
CA ILE A 234 5.08 -17.35 -15.05
C ILE A 234 3.87 -16.42 -14.98
N THR A 235 2.81 -16.87 -14.31
CA THR A 235 1.57 -16.08 -14.27
C THR A 235 1.79 -14.76 -13.55
N TYR A 236 2.51 -14.72 -12.43
CA TYR A 236 2.85 -13.48 -11.74
C TYR A 236 3.60 -12.50 -12.64
N LEU A 237 4.61 -12.96 -13.38
CA LEU A 237 5.34 -12.13 -14.35
C LEU A 237 4.41 -11.60 -15.45
N LEU A 238 3.52 -12.42 -15.99
CA LEU A 238 2.54 -11.99 -17.00
C LEU A 238 1.55 -10.96 -16.44
N GLY A 239 1.05 -11.16 -15.22
CA GLY A 239 0.10 -10.27 -14.56
C GLY A 239 0.72 -8.91 -14.25
N ILE A 240 1.93 -8.90 -13.67
CA ILE A 240 2.67 -7.65 -13.42
C ILE A 240 3.02 -6.95 -14.74
N SER A 241 3.47 -7.68 -15.76
CA SER A 241 3.81 -7.08 -17.06
C SER A 241 2.60 -6.41 -17.70
N GLY A 242 1.44 -7.07 -17.70
CA GLY A 242 0.21 -6.47 -18.22
C GLY A 242 -0.25 -5.25 -17.40
N LEU A 243 -0.10 -5.28 -16.08
CA LEU A 243 -0.36 -4.12 -15.23
C LEU A 243 0.52 -2.92 -15.63
N PHE A 244 1.81 -3.14 -15.86
CA PHE A 244 2.73 -2.11 -16.31
C PHE A 244 2.42 -1.59 -17.72
N ILE A 245 2.07 -2.47 -18.65
CA ILE A 245 1.67 -2.07 -20.02
C ILE A 245 0.46 -1.14 -19.95
N ILE A 246 -0.57 -1.49 -19.16
CA ILE A 246 -1.76 -0.64 -18.97
C ILE A 246 -1.37 0.67 -18.28
N TYR A 247 -0.54 0.62 -17.23
CA TYR A 247 -0.08 1.81 -16.53
C TYR A 247 0.65 2.77 -17.47
N ILE A 248 1.60 2.28 -18.29
CA ILE A 248 2.36 3.09 -19.24
C ILE A 248 1.43 3.62 -20.33
N GLY A 249 0.59 2.76 -20.93
CA GLY A 249 -0.37 3.13 -21.96
C GLY A 249 -1.33 4.24 -21.52
N LEU A 250 -1.82 4.19 -20.28
CA LEU A 250 -2.64 5.26 -19.71
C LEU A 250 -1.82 6.50 -19.32
N SER A 251 -0.52 6.35 -19.01
CA SER A 251 0.34 7.48 -18.61
C SER A 251 0.77 8.36 -19.79
N ILE A 252 0.92 7.78 -20.99
CA ILE A 252 1.28 8.52 -22.21
C ILE A 252 0.12 9.32 -22.79
N MET A 253 -1.12 9.03 -22.37
CA MET A 253 -2.28 9.81 -22.80
C MET A 253 -2.16 11.28 -22.36
N PRO A 254 -2.62 12.25 -23.18
CA PRO A 254 -2.45 13.67 -22.92
C PRO A 254 -3.34 14.20 -21.79
N PHE A 255 -4.29 13.40 -21.31
CA PHE A 255 -5.22 13.80 -20.24
C PHE A 255 -4.49 13.82 -18.89
N LYS A 256 -4.48 14.98 -18.21
CA LYS A 256 -3.88 15.16 -16.87
C LYS A 256 -4.90 15.68 -15.84
N THR A 257 -6.19 15.46 -16.07
CA THR A 257 -7.25 15.92 -15.17
C THR A 257 -7.34 15.01 -13.93
N PRO A 258 -7.81 15.52 -12.78
CA PRO A 258 -8.08 14.72 -11.59
C PRO A 258 -8.98 13.50 -11.86
N PHE A 259 -10.01 13.69 -12.70
CA PHE A 259 -10.89 12.62 -13.12
C PHE A 259 -10.12 11.53 -13.89
N PHE A 260 -9.25 11.91 -14.82
CA PHE A 260 -8.43 10.95 -15.55
C PHE A 260 -7.46 10.20 -14.63
N THR A 261 -6.83 10.88 -13.66
CA THR A 261 -6.00 10.22 -12.64
C THR A 261 -6.81 9.16 -11.90
N TYR A 262 -7.97 9.54 -11.37
CA TYR A 262 -8.84 8.60 -10.64
C TYR A 262 -9.26 7.40 -11.53
N MET A 263 -9.68 7.65 -12.78
CA MET A 263 -10.06 6.60 -13.73
C MET A 263 -8.90 5.69 -14.11
N LYS A 264 -7.70 6.23 -14.32
CA LYS A 264 -6.49 5.44 -14.59
C LYS A 264 -6.27 4.41 -13.49
N TYR A 265 -6.30 4.84 -12.23
CA TYR A 265 -6.06 3.95 -11.10
C TYR A 265 -7.26 3.03 -10.80
N PHE A 266 -8.48 3.45 -11.12
CA PHE A 266 -9.65 2.56 -11.15
C PHE A 266 -9.45 1.40 -12.12
N ILE A 267 -9.02 1.66 -13.35
CA ILE A 267 -8.75 0.62 -14.35
C ILE A 267 -7.66 -0.35 -13.87
N LEU A 268 -6.59 0.16 -13.25
CA LEU A 268 -5.53 -0.68 -12.68
C LEU A 268 -6.05 -1.57 -11.54
N GLY A 269 -6.90 -1.03 -10.66
CA GLY A 269 -7.55 -1.81 -9.59
C GLY A 269 -8.46 -2.92 -10.14
N VAL A 270 -9.26 -2.62 -11.17
CA VAL A 270 -10.10 -3.62 -11.87
C VAL A 270 -9.23 -4.67 -12.55
N TYR A 271 -8.14 -4.26 -13.19
CA TYR A 271 -7.22 -5.21 -13.82
C TYR A 271 -6.67 -6.22 -12.81
N ILE A 272 -6.21 -5.74 -11.64
CA ILE A 272 -5.66 -6.60 -10.57
C ILE A 272 -6.71 -7.60 -10.07
N THR A 273 -7.95 -7.15 -9.87
CA THR A 273 -8.94 -7.91 -9.10
C THR A 273 -9.98 -8.66 -9.93
N LEU A 274 -10.13 -8.32 -11.22
CA LEU A 274 -11.07 -8.93 -12.14
C LEU A 274 -10.39 -9.57 -13.36
N PHE A 275 -9.64 -8.77 -14.13
CA PHE A 275 -9.09 -9.24 -15.40
C PHE A 275 -8.04 -10.33 -15.22
N VAL A 276 -7.11 -10.16 -14.29
CA VAL A 276 -6.08 -11.18 -14.03
C VAL A 276 -6.70 -12.49 -13.51
N PRO A 277 -7.58 -12.48 -12.48
CA PRO A 277 -8.31 -13.67 -12.06
C PRO A 277 -9.12 -14.36 -13.17
N TYR A 278 -9.77 -13.59 -14.05
CA TYR A 278 -10.48 -14.12 -15.21
C TYR A 278 -9.56 -14.95 -16.12
N VAL A 279 -8.39 -14.39 -16.47
CA VAL A 279 -7.40 -15.05 -17.31
C VAL A 279 -6.84 -16.29 -16.60
N TYR A 280 -6.47 -16.17 -15.33
CA TYR A 280 -5.87 -17.28 -14.59
C TYR A 280 -6.85 -18.44 -14.40
N LYS A 281 -8.13 -18.16 -14.15
CA LYS A 281 -9.15 -19.22 -14.06
C LYS A 281 -9.22 -20.08 -15.32
N ARG A 282 -9.00 -19.50 -16.51
CA ARG A 282 -8.98 -20.24 -17.79
C ARG A 282 -7.68 -21.00 -18.05
N ILE A 283 -6.60 -20.63 -17.38
CA ILE A 283 -5.32 -21.33 -17.47
C ILE A 283 -5.29 -22.53 -16.51
N THR A 284 -6.00 -22.42 -15.38
CA THR A 284 -5.95 -23.41 -14.29
C THR A 284 -7.17 -24.32 -14.18
N GLY A 285 -8.28 -23.96 -14.81
CA GLY A 285 -9.51 -24.76 -14.87
C GLY A 285 -9.57 -25.54 -16.17
#